data_AF-A0A914FD85-F1
#
_entry.id   AF-A0A914FD85-F1
#
_cell.length_a   1.000
_cell.length_b   1.000
_cell.length_c   1.000
_cell.angle_alpha   90.00
_cell.angle_beta   90.00
_cell.angle_gamma   90.00
#
_symmetry.space_group_name_H-M   'P 1'
#
loop_
_entity.id
_entity.type
_entity.pdbx_description
1 polymer ?
#
loop_
_entity_poly.entity_id
_entity_poly.type
_entity_poly.pdbx_seq_one_letter_code
_entity_poly.pdbx_strand_id
1 'polypeptide(L)'
;MARDAKTIQNIIKNVVQEISPSRDYRALIFVVRTTPSFAPFINTTVVKLASQIIGFTNYNNPGYFRYYQLIGYANGAISYNMGSDDSVEFLNAINSLPISDITVSNCSDSLYRALLAAITSKSVLIYPKSPIYTFGDNLPNDPTYLSKIYQHVEGEYQGGPIFNIITGLTKNACNFDNDDPENRQLRNFAHFTHGFISFLPQDTVVDTAFNFYYGTEESKLLATADFIDHCLIGKELTRFIFDNSTNQVTVFATGNSLNLQVFDSTGKQVTQNFNQKSGNTQMLQFMQFVEGSYSVQAISADNSSPCQIRVYGDDAYKSVSTGNAVTYFY
;
A
#
# COMPACT_ATOMS: atom_id res chain seq x y z
N MET A 1 -2.03 -3.94 56.92
CA MET A 1 -2.57 -3.60 55.58
C MET A 1 -1.81 -4.39 54.53
N ALA A 2 -2.12 -5.68 54.38
CA ALA A 2 -1.65 -6.48 53.26
C ALA A 2 -2.73 -6.37 52.18
N ARG A 3 -2.52 -5.51 51.18
CA ARG A 3 -3.36 -5.56 49.97
C ARG A 3 -3.05 -6.89 49.30
N ASP A 4 -4.07 -7.71 49.21
CA ASP A 4 -4.04 -9.11 48.80
C ASP A 4 -3.36 -9.24 47.44
N ALA A 5 -2.24 -9.97 47.39
CA ALA A 5 -1.47 -10.22 46.18
C ALA A 5 -2.35 -10.85 45.07
N LYS A 6 -3.45 -11.50 45.46
CA LYS A 6 -4.48 -12.04 44.56
C LYS A 6 -5.27 -10.95 43.83
N THR A 7 -5.54 -9.81 44.48
CA THR A 7 -6.19 -8.66 43.85
C THR A 7 -5.26 -7.99 42.84
N ILE A 8 -3.97 -7.86 43.16
CA ILE A 8 -2.98 -7.30 42.23
C ILE A 8 -2.76 -8.23 41.03
N GLN A 9 -2.67 -9.55 41.24
CA GLN A 9 -2.57 -10.51 40.12
C GLN A 9 -3.81 -10.53 39.24
N ASN A 10 -5.01 -10.35 39.80
CA ASN A 10 -6.25 -10.25 39.01
C ASN A 10 -6.34 -8.94 38.25
N ILE A 11 -5.89 -7.82 38.83
CA ILE A 11 -5.78 -6.53 38.11
C ILE A 11 -4.75 -6.66 36.99
N ILE A 12 -3.58 -7.26 37.23
CA ILE A 12 -2.56 -7.49 36.19
C ILE A 12 -3.10 -8.44 35.12
N LYS A 13 -3.80 -9.53 35.47
CA LYS A 13 -4.43 -10.42 34.47
C LYS A 13 -5.49 -9.70 33.65
N ASN A 14 -6.30 -8.84 34.26
CA ASN A 14 -7.34 -8.10 33.56
C ASN A 14 -6.76 -6.98 32.68
N VAL A 15 -5.72 -6.28 33.15
CA VAL A 15 -4.99 -5.27 32.35
C VAL A 15 -4.20 -5.95 31.21
N VAL A 16 -3.60 -7.12 31.45
CA VAL A 16 -2.89 -7.90 30.41
C VAL A 16 -3.85 -8.60 29.47
N GLN A 17 -5.09 -8.91 29.86
CA GLN A 17 -6.14 -9.38 28.95
C GLN A 17 -6.80 -8.26 28.16
N GLU A 18 -6.87 -7.03 28.68
CA GLU A 18 -7.19 -5.84 27.88
C GLU A 18 -6.04 -5.45 26.93
N ILE A 19 -4.81 -5.86 27.23
CA ILE A 19 -3.64 -5.81 26.32
C ILE A 19 -3.37 -7.21 25.73
N SER A 20 -4.41 -7.99 25.48
CA SER A 20 -4.28 -9.08 24.51
C SER A 20 -4.39 -8.43 23.14
N PRO A 21 -3.38 -8.48 22.25
CA PRO A 21 -3.37 -7.84 20.93
C PRO A 21 -4.32 -8.59 19.97
N SER A 22 -5.60 -8.68 20.35
CA SER A 22 -6.53 -9.69 19.87
C SER A 22 -7.68 -9.13 19.06
N ARG A 23 -7.49 -7.97 18.40
CA ARG A 23 -8.32 -7.56 17.26
C ARG A 23 -7.48 -6.83 16.22
N ASP A 24 -7.38 -7.42 15.03
CA ASP A 24 -6.74 -6.90 13.81
C ASP A 24 -7.44 -5.67 13.23
N TYR A 25 -7.77 -4.70 14.06
CA TYR A 25 -8.34 -3.47 13.56
C TYR A 25 -7.33 -2.68 12.76
N ARG A 26 -7.85 -1.95 11.77
CA ARG A 26 -7.08 -1.07 10.90
C ARG A 26 -7.77 0.29 10.83
N ALA A 27 -7.00 1.26 10.36
CA ALA A 27 -7.52 2.49 9.82
C ALA A 27 -7.53 2.42 8.29
N LEU A 28 -8.46 3.14 7.66
CA LEU A 28 -8.40 3.41 6.23
C LEU A 28 -7.80 4.80 6.04
N ILE A 29 -6.60 4.88 5.44
CA ILE A 29 -5.81 6.11 5.39
C ILE A 29 -5.59 6.51 3.93
N PHE A 30 -6.18 7.63 3.53
CA PHE A 30 -6.07 8.20 2.20
C PHE A 30 -5.29 9.52 2.23
N VAL A 31 -4.31 9.65 1.33
CA VAL A 31 -3.56 10.88 1.08
C VAL A 31 -3.85 11.30 -0.36
N VAL A 32 -4.49 12.45 -0.56
CA VAL A 32 -5.11 12.82 -1.84
C VAL A 32 -4.58 14.18 -2.30
N ARG A 33 -4.12 14.26 -3.55
CA ARG A 33 -3.81 15.54 -4.17
C ARG A 33 -5.09 16.35 -4.42
N THR A 34 -5.06 17.63 -4.11
CA THR A 34 -6.22 18.54 -4.15
C THR A 34 -6.04 19.68 -5.16
N THR A 35 -5.39 19.43 -6.28
CA THR A 35 -5.20 20.41 -7.37
C THR A 35 -6.34 20.36 -8.39
N PRO A 36 -6.54 21.42 -9.19
CA PRO A 36 -7.52 21.42 -10.28
C PRO A 36 -7.30 20.29 -11.31
N SER A 37 -6.04 19.90 -11.55
CA SER A 37 -5.70 18.80 -12.47
C SER A 37 -6.24 17.45 -11.98
N PHE A 38 -6.23 17.21 -10.67
CA PHE A 38 -6.67 15.96 -10.06
C PHE A 38 -8.15 15.95 -9.63
N ALA A 39 -8.78 17.13 -9.51
CA ALA A 39 -10.17 17.27 -9.06
C ALA A 39 -11.17 16.34 -9.78
N PRO A 40 -11.12 16.11 -11.10
CA PRO A 40 -12.05 15.19 -11.78
C PRO A 40 -11.96 13.73 -11.30
N PHE A 41 -10.82 13.34 -10.73
CA PHE A 41 -10.53 11.97 -10.27
C PHE A 41 -10.93 11.74 -8.81
N ILE A 42 -11.16 12.78 -8.01
CA ILE A 42 -11.56 12.61 -6.61
C ILE A 42 -12.88 11.83 -6.51
N ASN A 43 -13.92 12.26 -7.23
CA ASN A 43 -15.22 11.59 -7.17
C ASN A 43 -15.24 10.29 -7.97
N THR A 44 -14.59 10.26 -9.14
CA THR A 44 -14.64 9.09 -10.04
C THR A 44 -13.73 7.94 -9.58
N THR A 45 -12.64 8.26 -8.87
CA THR A 45 -11.67 7.28 -8.37
C THR A 45 -11.70 7.17 -6.86
N VAL A 46 -11.35 8.25 -6.14
CA VAL A 46 -11.07 8.17 -4.70
C VAL A 46 -12.31 7.83 -3.88
N VAL A 47 -13.43 8.53 -4.12
CA VAL A 47 -14.72 8.27 -3.44
C VAL A 47 -15.25 6.89 -3.79
N LYS A 48 -15.20 6.50 -5.07
CA LYS A 48 -15.68 5.20 -5.54
C LYS A 48 -14.90 4.05 -4.90
N LEU A 49 -13.57 4.15 -4.88
CA LEU A 49 -12.71 3.17 -4.22
C LEU A 49 -12.95 3.10 -2.71
N ALA A 50 -13.02 4.25 -2.02
CA ALA A 50 -13.32 4.28 -0.58
C ALA A 50 -14.66 3.59 -0.28
N SER A 51 -15.69 3.89 -1.07
CA SER A 51 -17.02 3.29 -0.93
C SER A 51 -16.98 1.78 -1.18
N GLN A 52 -16.21 1.33 -2.16
CA GLN A 52 -16.06 -0.09 -2.48
C GLN A 52 -15.31 -0.86 -1.40
N ILE A 53 -14.20 -0.31 -0.88
CA ILE A 53 -13.46 -0.87 0.25
C ILE A 53 -14.39 -0.96 1.46
N ILE A 54 -14.98 0.16 1.89
CA ILE A 54 -15.86 0.22 3.06
C ILE A 54 -17.05 -0.75 2.92
N GLY A 55 -17.70 -0.77 1.75
CA GLY A 55 -18.82 -1.66 1.48
C GLY A 55 -18.42 -3.13 1.54
N PHE A 56 -17.30 -3.50 0.93
CA PHE A 56 -16.77 -4.85 0.98
C PHE A 56 -16.39 -5.27 2.41
N THR A 57 -15.66 -4.41 3.13
CA THR A 57 -15.23 -4.68 4.51
C THR A 57 -16.43 -4.79 5.45
N ASN A 58 -17.41 -3.89 5.36
CA ASN A 58 -18.59 -3.94 6.22
C ASN A 58 -19.43 -5.20 6.00
N TYR A 59 -19.39 -5.79 4.80
CA TYR A 59 -20.06 -7.04 4.50
C TYR A 59 -19.27 -8.27 4.98
N ASN A 60 -17.97 -8.34 4.68
CA ASN A 60 -17.15 -9.53 4.93
C ASN A 60 -16.46 -9.54 6.30
N ASN A 61 -16.04 -8.38 6.81
CA ASN A 61 -15.30 -8.22 8.06
C ASN A 61 -15.80 -6.99 8.86
N PRO A 62 -17.03 -7.05 9.42
CA PRO A 62 -17.64 -5.89 10.07
C PRO A 62 -16.78 -5.34 11.20
N GLY A 63 -16.43 -4.06 11.11
CA GLY A 63 -15.62 -3.36 12.11
C GLY A 63 -14.12 -3.62 12.03
N TYR A 64 -13.61 -4.18 10.92
CA TYR A 64 -12.18 -4.22 10.61
C TYR A 64 -11.57 -2.81 10.59
N PHE A 65 -12.21 -1.88 9.86
CA PHE A 65 -11.86 -0.46 9.95
C PHE A 65 -12.54 0.19 11.15
N ARG A 66 -11.74 0.80 12.02
CA ARG A 66 -12.20 1.51 13.23
C ARG A 66 -11.93 3.01 13.19
N TYR A 67 -11.16 3.44 12.20
CA TYR A 67 -10.76 4.82 12.03
C TYR A 67 -10.56 5.11 10.55
N TYR A 68 -10.83 6.33 10.17
CA TYR A 68 -10.71 6.82 8.81
C TYR A 68 -9.90 8.10 8.84
N GLN A 69 -8.88 8.19 8.00
CA GLN A 69 -7.98 9.33 7.96
C GLN A 69 -7.87 9.83 6.53
N LEU A 70 -8.10 11.12 6.33
CA LEU A 70 -7.99 11.80 5.05
C LEU A 70 -7.01 12.95 5.16
N ILE A 71 -6.03 12.98 4.27
CA ILE A 71 -5.10 14.11 4.14
C ILE A 71 -5.16 14.63 2.72
N GLY A 72 -5.55 15.88 2.57
CA GLY A 72 -5.46 16.62 1.31
C GLY A 72 -4.16 17.41 1.25
N TYR A 73 -3.48 17.36 0.11
CA TYR A 73 -2.30 18.19 -0.13
C TYR A 73 -2.36 18.87 -1.50
N ALA A 74 -1.79 20.06 -1.59
CA ALA A 74 -1.60 20.79 -2.84
C ALA A 74 -0.62 21.95 -2.61
N ASN A 75 0.12 22.32 -3.65
CA ASN A 75 0.95 23.52 -3.70
C ASN A 75 1.97 23.61 -2.54
N GLY A 76 2.63 22.49 -2.23
CA GLY A 76 3.66 22.46 -1.20
C GLY A 76 3.14 22.42 0.25
N ALA A 77 1.82 22.30 0.45
CA ALA A 77 1.19 22.33 1.75
C ALA A 77 0.10 21.25 1.92
N ILE A 78 -0.19 20.95 3.19
CA ILE A 78 -1.37 20.17 3.57
C ILE A 78 -2.56 21.14 3.54
N SER A 79 -3.52 20.89 2.66
CA SER A 79 -4.73 21.69 2.47
C SER A 79 -5.89 21.19 3.34
N TYR A 80 -5.86 19.92 3.72
CA TYR A 80 -6.93 19.27 4.47
C TYR A 80 -6.39 18.15 5.35
N ASN A 81 -6.91 18.00 6.57
CA ASN A 81 -6.54 16.91 7.47
C ASN A 81 -7.76 16.59 8.35
N MET A 82 -8.31 15.38 8.20
CA MET A 82 -9.45 14.91 8.98
C MET A 82 -9.22 13.47 9.43
N GLY A 83 -9.58 13.19 10.68
CA GLY A 83 -9.73 11.83 11.18
C GLY A 83 -11.10 11.64 11.82
N SER A 84 -11.75 10.50 11.56
CA SER A 84 -13.07 10.17 12.09
C SER A 84 -13.21 8.67 12.36
N ASP A 85 -14.06 8.33 13.32
CA ASP A 85 -14.50 6.95 13.58
C ASP A 85 -15.72 6.56 12.71
N ASP A 86 -16.26 7.51 11.93
CA ASP A 86 -17.44 7.32 11.07
C ASP A 86 -17.07 7.30 9.56
N SER A 87 -17.36 6.16 8.94
CA SER A 87 -17.17 5.94 7.50
C SER A 87 -17.98 6.92 6.61
N VAL A 88 -19.15 7.38 7.07
CA VAL A 88 -19.99 8.31 6.33
C VAL A 88 -19.39 9.71 6.33
N GLU A 89 -18.88 10.16 7.49
CA GLU A 89 -18.13 11.41 7.59
C GLU A 89 -16.89 11.38 6.70
N PHE A 90 -16.16 10.26 6.66
CA PHE A 90 -15.03 10.05 5.77
C PHE A 90 -15.40 10.19 4.29
N LEU A 91 -16.45 9.50 3.83
CA LEU A 91 -16.90 9.61 2.43
C LEU A 91 -17.37 11.02 2.09
N ASN A 92 -18.07 11.70 3.00
CA ASN A 92 -18.50 13.08 2.81
C ASN A 92 -17.29 14.04 2.74
N ALA A 93 -16.27 13.82 3.56
CA ALA A 93 -15.05 14.60 3.55
C ALA A 93 -14.25 14.43 2.24
N ILE A 94 -14.16 13.22 1.68
CA ILE A 94 -13.53 13.03 0.36
C ILE A 94 -14.29 13.81 -0.71
N ASN A 95 -15.62 13.70 -0.74
CA ASN A 95 -16.47 14.41 -1.71
C ASN A 95 -16.38 15.95 -1.58
N SER A 96 -16.06 16.46 -0.40
CA SER A 96 -15.97 17.89 -0.08
C SER A 96 -14.53 18.40 0.05
N LEU A 97 -13.55 17.63 -0.44
CA LEU A 97 -12.15 18.02 -0.41
C LEU A 97 -11.96 19.39 -1.09
N PRO A 98 -11.36 20.38 -0.41
CA PRO A 98 -11.15 21.70 -0.99
C PRO A 98 -10.14 21.61 -2.12
N ILE A 99 -10.54 22.04 -3.32
CA ILE A 99 -9.63 22.12 -4.48
C ILE A 99 -8.88 23.44 -4.39
N SER A 100 -7.56 23.41 -4.56
CA SER A 100 -6.74 24.63 -4.54
C SER A 100 -7.05 25.55 -5.71
N ASP A 101 -7.12 26.86 -5.47
CA ASP A 101 -7.37 27.87 -6.51
C ASP A 101 -6.21 28.04 -7.51
N ILE A 102 -5.04 27.45 -7.23
CA ILE A 102 -3.87 27.55 -8.10
C ILE A 102 -4.05 26.63 -9.31
N THR A 103 -4.10 27.24 -10.49
CA THR A 103 -4.31 26.57 -11.78
C THR A 103 -3.04 25.99 -12.41
N VAL A 104 -1.88 26.21 -11.78
CA VAL A 104 -0.62 25.70 -12.32
C VAL A 104 -0.58 24.19 -12.13
N SER A 105 -0.71 23.47 -13.24
CA SER A 105 -0.50 22.02 -13.30
C SER A 105 0.99 21.73 -13.12
N ASN A 106 1.43 21.63 -11.87
CA ASN A 106 2.79 21.19 -11.57
C ASN A 106 2.85 19.67 -11.56
N CYS A 107 3.86 19.11 -12.21
CA CYS A 107 4.14 17.67 -12.22
C CYS A 107 4.79 17.17 -10.94
N SER A 108 5.04 18.08 -10.00
CA SER A 108 5.54 17.76 -8.69
C SER A 108 4.86 18.56 -7.58
N ASP A 109 4.83 17.99 -6.37
CA ASP A 109 4.16 18.57 -5.20
C ASP A 109 4.70 17.95 -3.89
N SER A 110 4.25 18.44 -2.73
CA SER A 110 4.74 18.02 -1.42
C SER A 110 4.10 16.73 -0.88
N LEU A 111 4.27 15.63 -1.62
CA LEU A 111 3.73 14.33 -1.21
C LEU A 111 4.38 13.81 0.09
N TYR A 112 5.69 13.99 0.29
CA TYR A 112 6.35 13.47 1.50
C TYR A 112 5.89 14.20 2.76
N ARG A 113 5.64 15.50 2.69
CA ARG A 113 5.03 16.26 3.78
C ARG A 113 3.65 15.71 4.16
N ALA A 114 2.83 15.37 3.17
CA ALA A 114 1.50 14.80 3.38
C ALA A 114 1.58 13.39 3.99
N LEU A 115 2.50 12.56 3.49
CA LEU A 115 2.79 11.24 4.04
C LEU A 115 3.29 11.31 5.49
N LEU A 116 4.18 12.25 5.81
CA LEU A 116 4.63 12.45 7.18
C LEU A 116 3.45 12.77 8.11
N ALA A 117 2.52 13.61 7.68
CA ALA A 117 1.31 13.90 8.44
C ALA A 117 0.40 12.67 8.60
N ALA A 118 0.35 11.78 7.59
CA ALA A 118 -0.40 10.52 7.67
C ALA A 118 0.22 9.58 8.69
N ILE A 119 1.55 9.40 8.61
CA ILE A 119 2.31 8.48 9.45
C ILE A 119 2.33 8.94 10.92
N THR A 120 2.35 10.24 11.15
CA THR A 120 2.32 10.81 12.52
C THR A 120 0.90 11.04 13.06
N SER A 121 -0.14 10.68 12.29
CA SER A 121 -1.52 10.86 12.71
C SER A 121 -1.94 9.86 13.78
N LYS A 122 -3.00 10.20 14.52
CA LYS A 122 -3.64 9.31 15.50
C LYS A 122 -4.00 7.94 14.89
N SER A 123 -4.39 7.89 13.62
CA SER A 123 -4.79 6.63 12.98
C SER A 123 -3.63 5.64 12.89
N VAL A 124 -2.42 6.10 12.55
CA VAL A 124 -1.23 5.24 12.51
C VAL A 124 -0.74 4.90 13.90
N LEU A 125 -0.73 5.85 14.83
CA LEU A 125 -0.31 5.59 16.21
C LEU A 125 -1.16 4.51 16.90
N ILE A 126 -2.46 4.45 16.59
CA ILE A 126 -3.37 3.44 17.15
C ILE A 126 -3.39 2.16 16.28
N TYR A 127 -3.31 2.30 14.95
CA TYR A 127 -3.41 1.20 14.00
C TYR A 127 -2.17 1.15 13.07
N PRO A 128 -0.99 0.76 13.60
CA PRO A 128 0.29 0.95 12.93
C PRO A 128 0.54 0.04 11.72
N LYS A 129 -0.32 -0.97 11.51
CA LYS A 129 -0.26 -1.91 10.37
C LYS A 129 -1.23 -1.54 9.24
N SER A 130 -1.84 -0.37 9.32
CA SER A 130 -2.84 0.08 8.33
C SER A 130 -2.15 0.47 7.02
N PRO A 131 -2.66 0.02 5.86
CA PRO A 131 -2.13 0.49 4.58
C PRO A 131 -2.45 1.97 4.39
N ILE A 132 -1.55 2.68 3.71
CA ILE A 132 -1.76 4.06 3.27
C ILE A 132 -1.86 4.08 1.75
N TYR A 133 -2.92 4.69 1.23
CA TYR A 133 -3.12 4.87 -0.19
C TYR A 133 -2.93 6.33 -0.54
N THR A 134 -1.95 6.63 -1.40
CA THR A 134 -1.75 7.97 -1.93
C THR A 134 -2.31 8.07 -3.34
N PHE A 135 -2.99 9.16 -3.65
CA PHE A 135 -3.65 9.42 -4.93
C PHE A 135 -3.20 10.78 -5.47
N GLY A 136 -2.69 10.79 -6.70
CA GLY A 136 -2.34 12.03 -7.38
C GLY A 136 -1.96 11.81 -8.83
N ASP A 137 -1.53 12.90 -9.46
CA ASP A 137 -1.02 13.00 -10.84
C ASP A 137 0.37 13.66 -10.84
N ASN A 138 1.16 13.46 -9.76
CA ASN A 138 2.44 14.13 -9.53
C ASN A 138 3.51 13.22 -8.91
N LEU A 139 4.76 13.65 -9.03
CA LEU A 139 5.90 13.15 -8.26
C LEU A 139 6.16 14.02 -7.02
N PRO A 140 6.84 13.52 -5.97
CA PRO A 140 7.26 14.33 -4.83
C PRO A 140 8.38 15.31 -5.21
N ASN A 141 8.36 16.54 -4.70
CA ASN A 141 9.50 17.49 -4.81
C ASN A 141 10.03 17.98 -3.45
N ASP A 142 9.66 17.32 -2.37
CA ASP A 142 9.97 17.73 -1.00
C ASP A 142 10.79 16.68 -0.24
N PRO A 143 11.98 16.30 -0.76
CA PRO A 143 12.80 15.22 -0.21
C PRO A 143 13.28 15.47 1.22
N THR A 144 13.22 16.71 1.70
CA THR A 144 13.63 17.09 3.06
C THR A 144 12.77 16.45 4.15
N TYR A 145 11.58 15.94 3.83
CA TYR A 145 10.73 15.23 4.78
C TYR A 145 11.03 13.72 4.88
N LEU A 146 11.76 13.13 3.92
CA LEU A 146 12.02 11.68 3.90
C LEU A 146 12.75 11.17 5.14
N SER A 147 13.75 11.90 5.61
CA SER A 147 14.52 11.49 6.80
C SER A 147 13.63 11.37 8.04
N LYS A 148 12.63 12.25 8.18
CA LYS A 148 11.65 12.18 9.26
C LYS A 148 10.70 11.01 9.06
N ILE A 149 10.25 10.78 7.83
CA ILE A 149 9.38 9.64 7.54
C ILE A 149 10.08 8.34 7.92
N TYR A 150 11.35 8.14 7.52
CA TYR A 150 12.10 6.94 7.87
C TYR A 150 12.19 6.72 9.38
N GLN A 151 12.42 7.78 10.17
CA GLN A 151 12.42 7.70 11.63
C GLN A 151 11.07 7.19 12.18
N HIS A 152 9.95 7.69 11.67
CA HIS A 152 8.63 7.27 12.13
C HIS A 152 8.24 5.88 11.60
N VAL A 153 8.71 5.48 10.42
CA VAL A 153 8.45 4.14 9.89
C VAL A 153 9.20 3.06 10.66
N GLU A 154 10.42 3.32 11.11
CA GLU A 154 11.15 2.36 11.95
C GLU A 154 10.57 2.24 13.36
N GLY A 155 9.99 3.32 13.91
CA GLY A 155 9.56 3.38 15.31
C GLY A 155 8.05 3.19 15.56
N GLU A 156 7.21 3.76 14.70
CA GLU A 156 5.76 3.93 14.96
C GLU A 156 4.90 3.18 13.93
N TYR A 157 5.25 3.22 12.65
CA TYR A 157 4.51 2.58 11.58
C TYR A 157 5.04 1.16 11.31
N GLN A 158 4.42 0.18 11.97
CA GLN A 158 4.85 -1.22 12.06
C GLN A 158 4.56 -2.06 10.79
N GLY A 159 4.92 -1.55 9.61
CA GLY A 159 4.98 -2.35 8.39
C GLY A 159 3.69 -2.44 7.56
N GLY A 160 2.77 -1.47 7.68
CA GLY A 160 1.70 -1.33 6.68
C GLY A 160 2.28 -0.94 5.31
N PRO A 161 1.75 -1.42 4.17
CA PRO A 161 2.23 -0.98 2.86
C PRO A 161 1.75 0.44 2.52
N ILE A 162 2.62 1.25 1.89
CA ILE A 162 2.24 2.55 1.33
C ILE A 162 2.16 2.46 -0.19
N PHE A 163 0.94 2.45 -0.73
CA PHE A 163 0.70 2.38 -2.17
C PHE A 163 0.63 3.77 -2.76
N ASN A 164 1.51 4.06 -3.72
CA ASN A 164 1.51 5.31 -4.45
C ASN A 164 0.80 5.16 -5.77
N ILE A 165 -0.43 5.68 -5.85
CA ILE A 165 -1.32 5.52 -7.01
C ILE A 165 -1.32 6.82 -7.80
N ILE A 166 -0.61 6.77 -8.93
CA ILE A 166 -0.52 7.87 -9.87
C ILE A 166 -1.50 7.60 -11.01
N THR A 167 -2.46 8.49 -11.21
CA THR A 167 -3.48 8.36 -12.26
C THR A 167 -3.81 9.71 -12.88
N GLY A 168 -4.70 9.72 -13.87
CA GLY A 168 -5.14 10.95 -14.53
C GLY A 168 -4.09 11.59 -15.45
N LEU A 169 -3.09 10.82 -15.88
CA LEU A 169 -2.11 11.25 -16.87
C LEU A 169 -2.79 11.37 -18.24
N THR A 170 -3.27 12.57 -18.57
CA THR A 170 -3.74 12.88 -19.92
C THR A 170 -2.56 13.02 -20.89
N LYS A 171 -2.79 12.95 -22.20
CA LYS A 171 -1.74 13.00 -23.24
C LYS A 171 -0.84 14.26 -23.21
N ASN A 172 -1.27 15.32 -22.50
CA ASN A 172 -0.52 16.55 -22.27
C ASN A 172 -0.16 16.76 -20.77
N ALA A 173 -0.50 15.79 -19.91
CA ALA A 173 -0.11 15.78 -18.52
C ALA A 173 1.29 15.19 -18.36
N CYS A 174 1.82 15.35 -17.16
CA CYS A 174 3.16 14.99 -16.72
C CYS A 174 3.69 13.69 -17.34
N ASN A 175 4.77 13.82 -18.12
CA ASN A 175 5.52 12.68 -18.61
C ASN A 175 6.58 12.34 -17.56
N PHE A 176 6.36 11.25 -16.82
CA PHE A 176 7.30 10.79 -15.81
C PHE A 176 8.31 9.87 -16.47
N ASP A 177 9.56 10.31 -16.50
CA ASP A 177 10.67 9.47 -16.90
C ASP A 177 11.01 8.52 -15.76
N ASN A 178 11.43 7.30 -16.09
CA ASN A 178 12.03 6.41 -15.11
C ASN A 178 13.33 6.99 -14.56
N ASP A 179 14.05 7.79 -15.34
CA ASP A 179 15.31 8.41 -14.92
C ASP A 179 15.14 9.67 -14.05
N ASP A 180 13.90 10.19 -13.92
CA ASP A 180 13.61 11.35 -13.08
C ASP A 180 14.05 11.08 -11.62
N PRO A 181 14.89 11.95 -11.01
CA PRO A 181 15.37 11.78 -9.64
C PRO A 181 14.23 11.61 -8.63
N GLU A 182 13.15 12.35 -8.79
CA GLU A 182 11.95 12.29 -7.96
C GLU A 182 11.25 10.92 -8.06
N ASN A 183 11.18 10.35 -9.27
CA ASN A 183 10.59 9.04 -9.50
C ASN A 183 11.47 7.92 -8.92
N ARG A 184 12.79 7.98 -9.13
CA ARG A 184 13.76 7.07 -8.49
C ARG A 184 13.67 7.14 -6.96
N GLN A 185 13.54 8.35 -6.41
CA GLN A 185 13.41 8.54 -4.98
C GLN A 185 12.09 7.97 -4.45
N LEU A 186 10.98 8.19 -5.14
CA LEU A 186 9.69 7.61 -4.76
C LEU A 186 9.75 6.08 -4.80
N ARG A 187 10.52 5.47 -5.72
CA ARG A 187 10.68 4.00 -5.79
C ARG A 187 11.45 3.47 -4.60
N ASN A 188 12.55 4.13 -4.23
CA ASN A 188 13.30 3.83 -3.02
C ASN A 188 12.42 3.95 -1.77
N PHE A 189 11.60 4.99 -1.70
CA PHE A 189 10.64 5.16 -0.62
C PHE A 189 9.63 3.99 -0.57
N ALA A 190 9.03 3.64 -1.71
CA ALA A 190 8.06 2.55 -1.79
C ALA A 190 8.67 1.18 -1.44
N HIS A 191 9.95 0.94 -1.76
CA HIS A 191 10.70 -0.21 -1.29
C HIS A 191 10.74 -0.28 0.23
N PHE A 192 11.16 0.83 0.86
CA PHE A 192 11.30 0.92 2.31
C PHE A 192 9.97 0.70 3.04
N THR A 193 8.86 1.13 2.46
CA THR A 193 7.52 1.01 3.06
C THR A 193 6.75 -0.22 2.60
N HIS A 194 7.42 -1.19 1.95
CA HIS A 194 6.84 -2.42 1.40
C HIS A 194 5.68 -2.22 0.40
N GLY A 195 5.44 -0.98 -0.03
CA GLY A 195 4.46 -0.65 -1.05
C GLY A 195 5.08 -0.68 -2.44
N PHE A 196 4.47 0.05 -3.37
CA PHE A 196 4.97 0.24 -4.73
C PHE A 196 4.34 1.48 -5.34
N ILE A 197 4.86 1.89 -6.51
CA ILE A 197 4.29 2.95 -7.33
C ILE A 197 3.56 2.35 -8.52
N SER A 198 2.29 2.72 -8.68
CA SER A 198 1.46 2.31 -9.78
C SER A 198 1.00 3.50 -10.60
N PHE A 199 1.35 3.50 -11.88
CA PHE A 199 0.80 4.40 -12.89
C PHE A 199 -0.40 3.73 -13.53
N LEU A 200 -1.60 4.11 -13.11
CA LEU A 200 -2.86 3.45 -13.47
C LEU A 200 -3.69 4.31 -14.43
N PRO A 201 -4.16 3.73 -15.55
CA PRO A 201 -5.16 4.33 -16.41
C PRO A 201 -6.47 4.63 -15.67
N GLN A 202 -7.14 5.71 -16.05
CA GLN A 202 -8.37 6.17 -15.38
C GLN A 202 -9.50 5.13 -15.37
N ASP A 203 -9.60 4.30 -16.41
CA ASP A 203 -10.66 3.31 -16.56
C ASP A 203 -10.49 2.08 -15.64
N THR A 204 -9.27 1.82 -15.19
CA THR A 204 -8.92 0.62 -14.41
C THR A 204 -8.42 0.92 -12.99
N VAL A 205 -8.14 2.18 -12.67
CA VAL A 205 -7.57 2.61 -11.39
C VAL A 205 -8.37 2.13 -10.17
N VAL A 206 -9.71 2.20 -10.21
CA VAL A 206 -10.55 1.78 -9.07
C VAL A 206 -10.44 0.28 -8.83
N ASP A 207 -10.58 -0.52 -9.89
CA ASP A 207 -10.55 -1.98 -9.76
C ASP A 207 -9.15 -2.47 -9.34
N THR A 208 -8.10 -1.90 -9.93
CA THR A 208 -6.72 -2.24 -9.58
C THR A 208 -6.36 -1.81 -8.16
N ALA A 209 -6.76 -0.61 -7.73
CA ALA A 209 -6.53 -0.14 -6.36
C ALA A 209 -7.33 -0.93 -5.32
N PHE A 210 -8.57 -1.32 -5.65
CA PHE A 210 -9.36 -2.23 -4.81
C PHE A 210 -8.67 -3.59 -4.67
N ASN A 211 -8.03 -4.07 -5.73
CA ASN A 211 -7.25 -5.30 -5.68
C ASN A 211 -5.98 -5.19 -4.84
N PHE A 212 -5.39 -3.99 -4.71
CA PHE A 212 -4.33 -3.77 -3.71
C PHE A 212 -4.86 -3.97 -2.30
N TYR A 213 -6.02 -3.37 -1.99
CA TYR A 213 -6.69 -3.60 -0.71
C TYR A 213 -7.01 -5.09 -0.50
N TYR A 214 -7.72 -5.72 -1.43
CA TYR A 214 -8.14 -7.11 -1.30
C TYR A 214 -6.96 -8.09 -1.17
N GLY A 215 -5.88 -7.87 -1.93
CA GLY A 215 -4.69 -8.72 -1.86
C GLY A 215 -3.80 -8.45 -0.63
N THR A 216 -4.04 -7.36 0.10
CA THR A 216 -3.27 -7.01 1.31
C THR A 216 -4.07 -6.99 2.61
N GLU A 217 -5.39 -7.14 2.53
CA GLU A 217 -6.24 -7.35 3.68
C GLU A 217 -5.85 -8.67 4.38
N GLU A 218 -5.54 -8.57 5.67
CA GLU A 218 -5.12 -9.71 6.52
C GLU A 218 -3.93 -10.53 6.00
N SER A 219 -3.11 -9.97 5.11
CA SER A 219 -1.95 -10.65 4.56
C SER A 219 -0.62 -10.26 5.23
N LYS A 220 0.36 -11.15 5.11
CA LYS A 220 1.76 -10.91 5.45
C LYS A 220 2.59 -10.79 4.19
N LEU A 221 3.61 -9.93 4.26
CA LEU A 221 4.61 -9.82 3.21
C LEU A 221 5.54 -11.04 3.26
N LEU A 222 5.57 -11.81 2.16
CA LEU A 222 6.40 -13.00 2.03
C LEU A 222 7.74 -12.69 1.35
N ALA A 223 7.73 -11.83 0.34
CA ALA A 223 8.93 -11.45 -0.39
C ALA A 223 8.82 -10.07 -1.07
N THR A 224 9.97 -9.45 -1.26
CA THR A 224 10.13 -8.19 -1.98
C THR A 224 11.32 -8.27 -2.92
N ALA A 225 11.17 -7.75 -4.13
CA ALA A 225 12.30 -7.46 -4.99
C ALA A 225 12.08 -6.10 -5.66
N ASP A 226 13.12 -5.27 -5.69
CA ASP A 226 13.10 -3.98 -6.35
C ASP A 226 14.31 -3.89 -7.25
N PHE A 227 14.05 -3.73 -8.55
CA PHE A 227 15.05 -3.56 -9.58
C PHE A 227 15.00 -2.10 -10.03
N ILE A 228 15.76 -1.24 -9.35
CA ILE A 228 15.60 0.23 -9.43
C ILE A 228 16.17 0.80 -10.73
N ASP A 229 17.19 0.16 -11.28
CA ASP A 229 17.86 0.63 -12.49
C ASP A 229 17.40 -0.11 -13.75
N HIS A 230 17.06 -1.40 -13.67
CA HIS A 230 16.56 -2.18 -14.80
C HIS A 230 15.86 -3.46 -14.36
N CYS A 231 14.69 -3.73 -14.91
CA CYS A 231 13.98 -4.99 -14.71
C CYS A 231 14.68 -6.08 -15.50
N LEU A 232 15.33 -7.00 -14.79
CA LEU A 232 16.22 -7.99 -15.40
C LEU A 232 15.47 -8.97 -16.31
N ILE A 233 16.09 -9.28 -17.46
CA ILE A 233 15.62 -10.34 -18.35
C ILE A 233 15.90 -11.71 -17.73
N GLY A 234 14.87 -12.34 -17.17
CA GLY A 234 14.73 -13.79 -17.13
C GLY A 234 15.70 -14.61 -16.26
N LYS A 235 16.62 -13.98 -15.50
CA LYS A 235 17.60 -14.72 -14.66
C LYS A 235 17.36 -14.64 -13.17
N GLU A 236 16.74 -13.57 -12.69
CA GLU A 236 16.56 -13.39 -11.26
C GLU A 236 15.16 -13.79 -10.83
N LEU A 237 15.14 -14.71 -9.89
CA LEU A 237 13.95 -15.34 -9.35
C LEU A 237 13.75 -14.84 -7.93
N THR A 238 12.66 -14.11 -7.71
CA THR A 238 12.26 -13.71 -6.35
C THR A 238 11.64 -14.92 -5.68
N ARG A 239 12.34 -15.50 -4.70
CA ARG A 239 11.88 -16.69 -3.99
C ARG A 239 11.02 -16.33 -2.78
N PHE A 240 10.02 -17.14 -2.52
CA PHE A 240 9.18 -17.05 -1.33
C PHE A 240 8.74 -18.44 -0.88
N ILE A 241 8.44 -18.56 0.42
CA ILE A 241 8.02 -19.81 1.06
C ILE A 241 6.81 -19.47 1.93
N PHE A 242 5.84 -20.37 1.97
CA PHE A 242 4.73 -20.34 2.93
C PHE A 242 4.37 -21.77 3.33
N ASP A 243 3.65 -21.89 4.44
CA ASP A 243 3.19 -23.15 5.02
C ASP A 243 1.69 -23.36 4.78
N ASN A 244 1.13 -24.42 5.36
CA ASN A 244 -0.29 -24.75 5.25
C ASN A 244 -1.27 -23.71 5.86
N SER A 245 -0.79 -22.61 6.45
CA SER A 245 -1.64 -21.53 6.97
C SER A 245 -2.07 -20.51 5.91
N THR A 246 -1.44 -20.52 4.74
CA THR A 246 -1.70 -19.58 3.65
C THR A 246 -2.61 -20.24 2.62
N ASN A 247 -3.82 -19.71 2.44
CA ASN A 247 -4.80 -20.18 1.45
C ASN A 247 -4.70 -19.42 0.13
N GLN A 248 -4.21 -18.19 0.16
CA GLN A 248 -4.11 -17.26 -0.94
C GLN A 248 -2.73 -16.59 -0.98
N VAL A 249 -2.11 -16.60 -2.15
CA VAL A 249 -0.93 -15.80 -2.45
C VAL A 249 -1.28 -14.77 -3.51
N THR A 250 -0.96 -13.51 -3.24
CA THR A 250 -1.09 -12.40 -4.19
C THR A 250 0.28 -11.87 -4.55
N VAL A 251 0.59 -11.83 -5.85
CA VAL A 251 1.81 -11.24 -6.39
C VAL A 251 1.44 -9.93 -7.08
N PHE A 252 2.00 -8.83 -6.60
CA PHE A 252 1.97 -7.55 -7.30
C PHE A 252 3.32 -7.30 -7.96
N ALA A 253 3.31 -6.77 -9.17
CA ALA A 253 4.49 -6.13 -9.71
C ALA A 253 4.16 -4.86 -10.48
N THR A 254 5.11 -3.94 -10.48
CA THR A 254 5.05 -2.70 -11.25
C THR A 254 6.26 -2.57 -12.15
N GLY A 255 6.10 -2.07 -13.37
CA GLY A 255 7.14 -1.94 -14.38
C GLY A 255 6.56 -1.89 -15.79
N ASN A 256 7.38 -1.52 -16.77
CA ASN A 256 6.91 -1.34 -18.14
C ASN A 256 6.82 -2.67 -18.90
N SER A 257 5.68 -2.91 -19.55
CA SER A 257 5.47 -4.11 -20.38
C SER A 257 5.82 -5.43 -19.67
N LEU A 258 5.47 -5.54 -18.38
CA LEU A 258 5.79 -6.72 -17.59
C LEU A 258 4.96 -7.94 -17.97
N ASN A 259 5.63 -9.09 -17.87
CA ASN A 259 5.02 -10.40 -17.83
C ASN A 259 5.52 -11.17 -16.60
N LEU A 260 4.61 -11.38 -15.64
CA LEU A 260 4.87 -12.17 -14.45
C LEU A 260 4.58 -13.65 -14.67
N GLN A 261 5.48 -14.50 -14.18
CA GLN A 261 5.31 -15.94 -14.09
C GLN A 261 5.72 -16.42 -12.70
N VAL A 262 5.02 -17.43 -12.18
CA VAL A 262 5.34 -18.07 -10.91
C VAL A 262 5.66 -19.53 -11.16
N PHE A 263 6.72 -20.04 -10.53
CA PHE A 263 7.18 -21.41 -10.66
C PHE A 263 7.18 -22.09 -9.29
N ASP A 264 6.81 -23.37 -9.27
CA ASP A 264 6.94 -24.22 -8.09
C ASP A 264 8.40 -24.68 -7.89
N SER A 265 8.66 -25.44 -6.81
CA SER A 265 9.98 -25.97 -6.48
C SER A 265 10.56 -26.93 -7.54
N THR A 266 9.73 -27.45 -8.45
CA THR A 266 10.17 -28.31 -9.57
C THR A 266 10.53 -27.52 -10.82
N GLY A 267 10.33 -26.19 -10.79
CA GLY A 267 10.52 -25.30 -11.95
C GLY A 267 9.35 -25.31 -12.91
N LYS A 268 8.21 -25.90 -12.55
CA LYS A 268 7.00 -25.88 -13.38
C LYS A 268 6.23 -24.59 -13.12
N GLN A 269 5.77 -23.93 -14.20
CA GLN A 269 4.94 -22.75 -14.08
C GLN A 269 3.59 -23.09 -13.45
N VAL A 270 3.21 -22.32 -12.44
CA VAL A 270 1.94 -22.41 -11.74
C VAL A 270 0.92 -21.53 -12.46
N THR A 271 -0.30 -22.06 -12.63
CA THR A 271 -1.41 -21.30 -13.22
C THR A 271 -2.10 -20.48 -12.15
N GLN A 272 -2.19 -19.17 -12.37
CA GLN A 272 -2.92 -18.25 -11.52
C GLN A 272 -4.44 -18.39 -11.68
N ASN A 273 -5.18 -18.15 -10.61
CA ASN A 273 -6.65 -18.08 -10.64
C ASN A 273 -7.14 -16.72 -11.15
N PHE A 274 -6.33 -15.68 -10.92
CA PHE A 274 -6.63 -14.32 -11.35
C PHE A 274 -5.38 -13.66 -11.94
N ASN A 275 -5.55 -12.93 -13.04
CA ASN A 275 -4.51 -12.13 -13.68
C ASN A 275 -5.10 -10.80 -14.14
N GLN A 276 -4.60 -9.69 -13.61
CA GLN A 276 -4.96 -8.35 -14.06
C GLN A 276 -3.71 -7.59 -14.47
N LYS A 277 -3.80 -6.88 -15.58
CA LYS A 277 -2.82 -5.88 -16.01
C LYS A 277 -3.52 -4.53 -16.14
N SER A 278 -2.94 -3.48 -15.57
CA SER A 278 -3.43 -2.10 -15.66
C SER A 278 -2.24 -1.16 -15.60
N GLY A 279 -2.06 -0.37 -16.68
CA GLY A 279 -0.91 0.52 -16.81
C GLY A 279 0.41 -0.21 -16.66
N ASN A 280 1.25 0.24 -15.73
CA ASN A 280 2.51 -0.41 -15.40
C ASN A 280 2.36 -1.52 -14.34
N THR A 281 1.15 -1.86 -13.90
CA THR A 281 0.92 -2.78 -12.77
C THR A 281 0.34 -4.10 -13.23
N GLN A 282 0.84 -5.20 -12.69
CA GLN A 282 0.29 -6.54 -12.85
C GLN A 282 0.02 -7.18 -11.49
N MET A 283 -1.15 -7.81 -11.34
CA MET A 283 -1.50 -8.64 -10.20
C MET A 283 -1.77 -10.07 -10.66
N LEU A 284 -1.15 -11.03 -9.97
CA LEU A 284 -1.50 -12.45 -10.03
C LEU A 284 -2.07 -12.86 -8.67
N GLN A 285 -3.17 -13.60 -8.65
CA GLN A 285 -3.62 -14.27 -7.43
C GLN A 285 -3.70 -15.76 -7.65
N PHE A 286 -3.34 -16.47 -6.59
CA PHE A 286 -3.38 -17.89 -6.54
C PHE A 286 -4.11 -18.35 -5.30
N MET A 287 -5.05 -19.25 -5.48
CA MET A 287 -5.84 -19.90 -4.43
C MET A 287 -5.39 -21.36 -4.33
N GLN A 288 -5.44 -21.92 -3.12
CA GLN A 288 -5.16 -23.35 -2.88
C GLN A 288 -3.75 -23.76 -3.30
N PHE A 289 -2.76 -22.95 -2.92
CA PHE A 289 -1.36 -23.31 -3.10
C PHE A 289 -0.99 -24.52 -2.24
N VAL A 290 -0.10 -25.37 -2.75
CA VAL A 290 0.52 -26.42 -1.95
C VAL A 290 1.65 -25.77 -1.15
N GLU A 291 1.77 -26.08 0.12
CA GLU A 291 2.89 -25.57 0.93
C GLU A 291 4.24 -25.85 0.26
N GLY A 292 5.17 -24.90 0.33
CA GLY A 292 6.48 -25.08 -0.27
C GLY A 292 7.17 -23.79 -0.71
N SER A 293 8.22 -23.99 -1.51
CA SER A 293 9.03 -22.91 -2.07
C SER A 293 8.59 -22.61 -3.50
N TYR A 294 8.48 -21.32 -3.80
CA TYR A 294 8.09 -20.81 -5.10
C TYR A 294 9.05 -19.72 -5.54
N SER A 295 9.04 -19.42 -6.84
CA SER A 295 9.74 -18.27 -7.38
C SER A 295 8.88 -17.47 -8.34
N VAL A 296 8.92 -16.15 -8.20
CA VAL A 296 8.37 -15.19 -9.16
C VAL A 296 9.48 -14.78 -10.13
N GLN A 297 9.15 -14.78 -11.42
CA GLN A 297 9.95 -14.19 -12.48
C GLN A 297 9.17 -13.02 -13.08
N ALA A 298 9.80 -11.85 -13.13
CA ALA A 298 9.31 -10.71 -13.89
C ALA A 298 10.13 -10.61 -15.18
N ILE A 299 9.44 -10.56 -16.32
CA ILE A 299 10.06 -10.36 -17.62
C ILE A 299 9.54 -9.04 -18.16
N SER A 300 10.41 -8.04 -18.27
CA SER A 300 10.11 -6.78 -18.95
C SER A 300 10.46 -6.88 -20.43
N ALA A 301 9.61 -6.33 -21.30
CA ALA A 301 9.98 -6.12 -22.70
C ALA A 301 10.92 -4.91 -22.89
N ASP A 302 11.02 -4.06 -21.87
CA ASP A 302 11.93 -2.91 -21.79
C ASP A 302 13.03 -3.19 -20.76
N ASN A 303 14.23 -3.43 -21.27
CA ASN A 303 15.41 -3.80 -20.46
C ASN A 303 16.00 -2.64 -19.67
N SER A 304 15.54 -1.41 -19.91
CA SER A 304 15.97 -0.20 -19.19
C SER A 304 14.97 0.25 -18.14
N SER A 305 13.76 -0.33 -18.12
CA SER A 305 12.73 0.09 -17.19
C SER A 305 12.85 -0.62 -15.85
N PRO A 306 12.73 0.09 -14.72
CA PRO A 306 12.73 -0.50 -13.39
C PRO A 306 11.49 -1.37 -13.15
N CYS A 307 11.57 -2.26 -12.15
CA CYS A 307 10.38 -2.96 -11.67
C CYS A 307 10.41 -3.24 -10.17
N GLN A 308 9.23 -3.37 -9.57
CA GLN A 308 9.03 -3.72 -8.17
C GLN A 308 8.16 -4.96 -8.09
N ILE A 309 8.44 -5.89 -7.18
CA ILE A 309 7.67 -7.11 -6.93
C ILE A 309 7.37 -7.20 -5.44
N ARG A 310 6.12 -7.46 -5.10
CA ARG A 310 5.67 -7.78 -3.74
C ARG A 310 4.87 -9.06 -3.76
N VAL A 311 5.19 -9.97 -2.84
CA VAL A 311 4.44 -11.20 -2.65
C VAL A 311 3.80 -11.16 -1.28
N TYR A 312 2.48 -11.26 -1.24
CA TYR A 312 1.67 -11.32 -0.03
C TYR A 312 1.02 -12.68 0.10
N GLY A 313 0.98 -13.24 1.30
CA GLY A 313 0.20 -14.43 1.62
C GLY A 313 -0.79 -14.11 2.72
N ASP A 314 -2.04 -14.58 2.60
CA ASP A 314 -2.93 -14.57 3.76
C ASP A 314 -2.36 -15.48 4.86
N ASP A 315 -2.67 -15.19 6.11
CA ASP A 315 -2.25 -16.01 7.24
C ASP A 315 -3.47 -16.35 8.10
N ALA A 316 -3.93 -17.59 8.00
CA ALA A 316 -5.08 -18.09 8.76
C ALA A 316 -4.87 -18.02 10.29
N TYR A 317 -3.62 -17.97 10.77
CA TYR A 317 -3.33 -17.90 12.19
C TYR A 317 -3.16 -16.48 12.73
N LYS A 318 -3.31 -15.44 11.89
CA LYS A 318 -3.15 -14.02 12.29
C LYS A 318 -1.89 -13.82 13.14
N SER A 319 -0.87 -14.62 12.86
CA SER A 319 0.29 -14.76 13.74
C SER A 319 1.08 -13.46 13.72
N VAL A 320 1.65 -13.09 14.88
CA VAL A 320 2.51 -11.91 15.01
C VAL A 320 3.64 -12.05 14.00
N SER A 321 3.54 -11.31 12.89
CA SER A 321 4.60 -11.18 11.90
C SER A 321 5.93 -10.88 12.61
N THR A 322 6.78 -11.89 12.70
CA THR A 322 8.21 -11.76 13.04
C THR A 322 9.09 -12.14 11.85
N GLY A 323 8.52 -12.27 10.67
CA GLY A 323 9.21 -12.77 9.48
C GLY A 323 9.79 -11.62 8.66
N ASN A 324 11.10 -11.43 8.72
CA ASN A 324 11.84 -10.66 7.73
C ASN A 324 11.47 -11.21 6.35
N ALA A 325 10.78 -10.40 5.52
CA ALA A 325 10.63 -10.73 4.11
C ALA A 325 12.02 -10.96 3.54
N VAL A 326 12.17 -11.96 2.66
CA VAL A 326 13.45 -12.15 1.96
C VAL A 326 13.59 -10.98 0.99
N THR A 327 14.38 -9.99 1.40
CA THR A 327 14.72 -8.83 0.59
C THR A 327 15.99 -9.13 -0.19
N TYR A 328 15.88 -9.11 -1.51
CA TYR A 328 17.05 -9.15 -2.38
C TYR A 328 17.42 -7.73 -2.81
N PHE A 329 18.70 -7.38 -2.64
CA PHE A 329 19.27 -6.12 -3.13
C PHE A 329 20.07 -6.42 -4.39
N TYR A 330 19.73 -5.74 -5.49
CA TYR A 330 20.43 -5.79 -6.77
C TYR A 330 20.62 -4.38 -7.31
#